data_AF-A0A1M5BNJ2-F1
#
_entry.id   AF-A0A1M5BNJ2-F1
#
_cell.length_a   1.000
_cell.length_b   1.000
_cell.length_c   1.000
_cell.angle_alpha   90.00
_cell.angle_beta   90.00
_cell.angle_gamma   90.00
#
_symmetry.space_group_name_H-M   'P 1'
#
loop_
_entity.id
_entity.type
_entity.pdbx_description
1 polymer ?
#
loop_
_entity_poly.entity_id
_entity_poly.type
_entity_poly.pdbx_seq_one_letter_code
_entity_poly.pdbx_strand_id
1 'polypeptide(L)'
;MVQLYNFLGSWQLFPEKGSYEDGSRPQSGLYQLESVEGEKLLSVSHSWVTLEQQGFSTRYQVIADGAPHCFPYPEIADSVEVKIIDSISFDLLFFRAGTQVLHIAHEIQPNGYLKVMQQGQKPDGKAFTNTELYHKQMSVLPYAASVSGAVIRPTKEGVIKHKALTAMEEQTNMQLEQIRKQVELLAMQAQEIHKRKELSMMIYSAKLSFKPEIGQVYYLYEKNDGNHILSLISPREWGGAMPYNRHVAAVQLLADHTWKEVG
;
A
#
# COMPACT_ATOMS: atom_id res chain seq x y z
N MET A 1 -3.29 -21.23 -2.94
CA MET A 1 -2.54 -21.11 -1.68
C MET A 1 -1.49 -19.99 -1.73
N VAL A 2 -0.89 -19.66 -2.88
CA VAL A 2 0.14 -18.60 -3.03
C VAL A 2 -0.39 -17.17 -2.82
N GLN A 3 -1.68 -16.91 -2.98
CA GLN A 3 -2.20 -15.52 -3.09
C GLN A 3 -2.33 -14.76 -1.75
N LEU A 4 -2.49 -15.43 -0.61
CA LEU A 4 -2.61 -14.76 0.71
C LEU A 4 -1.27 -14.65 1.46
N TYR A 5 -0.18 -15.16 0.89
CA TYR A 5 1.12 -15.22 1.55
C TYR A 5 1.61 -13.87 2.08
N ASN A 6 1.37 -12.79 1.33
CA ASN A 6 1.82 -11.45 1.69
C ASN A 6 1.18 -10.93 2.99
N PHE A 7 -0.03 -11.40 3.29
CA PHE A 7 -0.80 -11.02 4.46
C PHE A 7 -0.42 -11.80 5.71
N LEU A 8 0.22 -12.97 5.57
CA LEU A 8 0.56 -13.81 6.71
C LEU A 8 1.58 -13.14 7.63
N GLY A 9 1.39 -13.34 8.93
CA GLY A 9 2.19 -12.76 10.00
C GLY A 9 1.38 -11.84 10.92
N SER A 10 2.10 -11.14 11.78
CA SER A 10 1.53 -10.22 12.76
C SER A 10 1.59 -8.79 12.25
N TRP A 11 0.60 -7.97 12.58
CA TRP A 11 0.44 -6.60 12.12
C TRP A 11 0.02 -5.73 13.30
N GLN A 12 0.79 -4.69 13.58
CA GLN A 12 0.55 -3.79 14.71
C GLN A 12 -0.16 -2.53 14.25
N LEU A 13 -1.24 -2.20 14.96
CA LEU A 13 -2.11 -1.07 14.64
C LEU A 13 -1.38 0.26 14.84
N PHE A 14 -1.63 1.21 13.93
CA PHE A 14 -1.39 2.65 14.10
C PHE A 14 -2.72 3.35 14.41
N PRO A 15 -3.10 3.49 15.69
CA PRO A 15 -4.44 3.96 16.03
C PRO A 15 -4.73 5.37 15.51
N GLU A 16 -3.72 6.25 15.54
CA GLU A 16 -3.78 7.64 15.09
C GLU A 16 -4.02 7.80 13.58
N LYS A 17 -3.78 6.77 12.77
CA LYS A 17 -3.95 6.81 11.30
C LYS A 17 -5.31 6.28 10.85
N GLY A 18 -6.08 5.64 11.75
CA GLY A 18 -7.38 5.09 11.43
C GLY A 18 -8.53 6.10 11.51
N SER A 19 -9.68 5.71 10.96
CA SER A 19 -10.96 6.42 11.07
C SER A 19 -12.00 5.46 11.62
N TYR A 20 -12.78 5.90 12.61
CA TYR A 20 -13.72 5.05 13.33
C TYR A 20 -15.09 5.75 13.36
N GLU A 21 -16.01 5.29 12.52
CA GLU A 21 -17.40 5.77 12.50
C GLU A 21 -18.26 5.03 13.53
N ASP A 22 -17.88 3.81 13.91
CA ASP A 22 -18.52 3.02 14.96
C ASP A 22 -17.51 2.59 16.04
N GLY A 23 -17.83 2.90 17.30
CA GLY A 23 -16.93 2.70 18.44
C GLY A 23 -15.88 3.79 18.61
N SER A 24 -15.06 3.64 19.65
CA SER A 24 -13.94 4.55 19.95
C SER A 24 -12.65 4.01 19.37
N ARG A 25 -11.76 4.92 18.97
CA ARG A 25 -10.39 4.58 18.56
C ARG A 25 -9.69 3.76 19.65
N PRO A 26 -9.08 2.60 19.33
CA PRO A 26 -8.28 1.84 20.28
C PRO A 26 -6.98 2.58 20.65
N GLN A 27 -6.38 2.18 21.77
CA GLN A 27 -5.05 2.63 22.18
C GLN A 27 -3.94 1.84 21.48
N SER A 28 -4.16 0.54 21.25
CA SER A 28 -3.23 -0.35 20.55
C SER A 28 -3.99 -1.56 19.99
N GLY A 29 -3.40 -2.25 19.02
CA GLY A 29 -3.98 -3.45 18.45
C GLY A 29 -2.97 -4.31 17.71
N LEU A 30 -3.21 -5.61 17.67
CA LEU A 30 -2.44 -6.61 16.96
C LEU A 30 -3.40 -7.45 16.12
N TYR A 31 -3.12 -7.54 14.84
CA TYR A 31 -3.86 -8.31 13.86
C TYR A 31 -2.95 -9.38 13.28
N GLN A 32 -3.33 -10.65 13.33
CA GLN A 32 -2.48 -11.77 12.94
C GLN A 32 -3.22 -12.69 12.00
N LEU A 33 -2.56 -13.03 10.90
CA LEU A 33 -3.07 -13.90 9.85
C LEU A 33 -2.12 -15.10 9.71
N GLU A 34 -2.67 -16.30 9.83
CA GLU A 34 -1.92 -17.56 9.72
C GLU A 34 -2.62 -18.50 8.76
N SER A 35 -1.86 -19.29 8.03
CA SER A 35 -2.39 -20.35 7.16
C SER A 35 -1.83 -21.68 7.63
N VAL A 36 -2.65 -22.73 7.60
CA VAL A 36 -2.17 -24.09 7.83
C VAL A 36 -1.63 -24.64 6.50
N GLU A 37 -0.40 -25.16 6.50
CA GLU A 37 0.21 -25.75 5.30
C GLU A 37 -0.66 -26.90 4.75
N GLY A 38 -0.99 -26.85 3.46
CA GLY A 38 -1.76 -27.89 2.78
C GLY A 38 -3.28 -27.68 2.80
N GLU A 39 -3.81 -26.79 3.65
CA GLU A 39 -5.24 -26.47 3.72
C GLU A 39 -5.49 -25.03 3.24
N LYS A 40 -6.65 -24.78 2.64
CA LYS A 40 -7.10 -23.40 2.31
C LYS A 40 -7.60 -22.65 3.55
N LEU A 41 -7.13 -23.03 4.74
CA LEU A 41 -7.64 -22.53 6.01
C LEU A 41 -6.83 -21.29 6.44
N LEU A 42 -7.52 -20.16 6.59
CA LEU A 42 -6.97 -18.91 7.10
C LEU A 42 -7.44 -18.72 8.55
N SER A 43 -6.50 -18.64 9.48
CA SER A 43 -6.74 -18.27 10.87
C SER A 43 -6.54 -16.76 11.04
N VAL A 44 -7.56 -16.09 11.54
CA VAL A 44 -7.56 -14.64 11.81
C VAL A 44 -7.61 -14.43 13.32
N SER A 45 -6.65 -13.69 13.86
CA SER A 45 -6.65 -13.25 15.27
C SER A 45 -6.55 -11.73 15.33
N HIS A 46 -7.41 -11.08 16.10
CA HIS A 46 -7.35 -9.64 16.37
C HIS A 46 -7.41 -9.41 17.88
N SER A 47 -6.49 -8.62 18.42
CA SER A 47 -6.53 -8.20 19.82
C SER A 47 -6.27 -6.71 19.93
N TRP A 48 -7.01 -5.99 20.75
CA TRP A 48 -6.85 -4.54 20.93
C TRP A 48 -7.11 -4.11 22.36
N VAL A 49 -6.55 -2.95 22.71
CA VAL A 49 -6.75 -2.30 24.01
C VAL A 49 -7.46 -0.98 23.77
N THR A 50 -8.50 -0.67 24.54
CA THR A 50 -9.22 0.60 24.47
C THR A 50 -8.50 1.71 25.22
N LEU A 51 -8.94 2.97 25.06
CA LEU A 51 -8.41 4.10 25.84
C LEU A 51 -8.67 3.96 27.35
N GLU A 52 -9.66 3.15 27.73
CA GLU A 52 -9.99 2.82 29.13
C GLU A 52 -9.15 1.65 29.68
N GLN A 53 -8.11 1.22 28.94
CA GLN A 53 -7.22 0.10 29.28
C GLN A 53 -7.92 -1.26 29.35
N GLN A 54 -9.03 -1.44 28.63
CA GLN A 54 -9.69 -2.72 28.51
C GLN A 54 -9.17 -3.48 27.29
N GLY A 55 -8.72 -4.72 27.51
CA GLY A 55 -8.24 -5.61 26.44
C GLY A 55 -9.35 -6.49 25.88
N PHE A 56 -9.37 -6.65 24.56
CA PHE A 56 -10.28 -7.50 23.81
C PHE A 56 -9.49 -8.39 22.84
N SER A 57 -10.02 -9.57 22.54
CA SER A 57 -9.45 -10.47 21.53
C SER A 57 -10.51 -11.29 20.84
N THR A 58 -10.37 -11.45 19.52
CA THR A 58 -11.16 -12.35 18.69
C THR A 58 -10.24 -13.26 17.90
N ARG A 59 -10.67 -14.52 17.71
CA ARG A 59 -9.98 -15.49 16.86
C ARG A 59 -11.01 -16.35 16.17
N TYR A 60 -10.86 -16.54 14.86
CA TYR A 60 -11.72 -17.39 14.06
C TYR A 60 -10.96 -17.95 12.86
N GLN A 61 -11.53 -18.97 12.23
CA GLN A 61 -10.96 -19.62 11.05
C GLN A 61 -11.95 -19.54 9.89
N VAL A 62 -11.43 -19.33 8.69
CA VAL A 62 -12.21 -19.24 7.45
C VAL A 62 -11.54 -20.05 6.34
N ILE A 63 -12.34 -20.59 5.43
CA ILE A 63 -11.85 -21.35 4.27
C ILE A 63 -11.74 -20.40 3.08
N ALA A 64 -10.53 -20.24 2.56
CA ALA A 64 -10.18 -19.36 1.46
C ALA A 64 -10.25 -20.07 0.09
N ASP A 65 -11.42 -20.60 -0.26
CA ASP A 65 -11.67 -21.28 -1.53
C ASP A 65 -12.61 -20.53 -2.49
N GLY A 66 -13.13 -19.37 -2.08
CA GLY A 66 -14.06 -18.55 -2.85
C GLY A 66 -15.53 -18.96 -2.74
N ALA A 67 -15.87 -19.89 -1.85
CA ALA A 67 -17.25 -20.26 -1.55
C ALA A 67 -17.65 -19.80 -0.13
N PRO A 68 -18.96 -19.56 0.13
CA PRO A 68 -19.45 -19.30 1.47
C PRO A 68 -19.44 -20.58 2.31
N HIS A 69 -18.90 -20.50 3.53
CA HIS A 69 -18.85 -21.59 4.50
C HIS A 69 -19.58 -21.20 5.79
N CYS A 70 -20.09 -22.21 6.52
CA CYS A 70 -20.73 -21.98 7.82
C CYS A 70 -19.76 -21.29 8.79
N PHE A 71 -20.24 -20.24 9.47
CA PHE A 71 -19.45 -19.50 10.44
C PHE A 71 -19.83 -19.92 11.86
N PRO A 72 -18.87 -20.32 12.73
CA PRO A 72 -19.17 -20.89 14.03
C PRO A 72 -19.68 -19.90 15.09
N TYR A 73 -19.76 -18.60 14.76
CA TYR A 73 -20.18 -17.51 15.64
C TYR A 73 -21.48 -16.86 15.12
N PRO A 74 -22.65 -17.47 15.39
CA PRO A 74 -23.95 -17.01 14.89
C PRO A 74 -24.37 -15.62 15.41
N GLU A 75 -23.74 -15.14 16.49
CA GLU A 75 -23.89 -13.78 16.98
C GLU A 75 -23.36 -12.75 15.97
N ILE A 76 -22.39 -13.12 15.13
CA ILE A 76 -21.86 -12.28 14.04
C ILE A 76 -22.60 -12.60 12.73
N ALA A 77 -22.54 -13.84 12.26
CA ALA A 77 -23.09 -14.26 10.96
C ALA A 77 -23.31 -15.77 10.87
N ASP A 78 -24.13 -16.19 9.90
CA ASP A 78 -24.41 -17.61 9.61
C ASP A 78 -23.33 -18.23 8.71
N SER A 79 -22.77 -17.42 7.81
CA SER A 79 -21.73 -17.86 6.88
C SER A 79 -20.73 -16.76 6.56
N VAL A 80 -19.55 -17.18 6.11
CA VAL A 80 -18.44 -16.33 5.70
C VAL A 80 -17.86 -16.81 4.38
N GLU A 81 -17.57 -15.88 3.48
CA GLU A 81 -16.91 -16.10 2.20
C GLU A 81 -15.60 -15.30 2.17
N VAL A 82 -14.52 -15.93 1.68
CA VAL A 82 -13.26 -15.25 1.43
C VAL A 82 -13.10 -15.02 -0.07
N LYS A 83 -13.04 -13.77 -0.48
CA LYS A 83 -12.86 -13.38 -1.87
C LYS A 83 -11.45 -12.86 -2.09
N ILE A 84 -10.61 -13.67 -2.73
CA ILE A 84 -9.25 -13.27 -3.10
C ILE A 84 -9.30 -12.49 -4.41
N ILE A 85 -8.92 -11.21 -4.38
CA ILE A 85 -8.94 -10.32 -5.55
C ILE A 85 -7.59 -10.44 -6.28
N ASP A 86 -6.49 -10.26 -5.55
CA ASP A 86 -5.13 -10.37 -6.06
C ASP A 86 -4.14 -10.68 -4.91
N SER A 87 -2.83 -10.50 -5.13
CA SER A 87 -1.80 -10.79 -4.12
C SER A 87 -1.69 -9.73 -3.00
N ILE A 88 -2.36 -8.60 -3.13
CA ILE A 88 -2.34 -7.46 -2.20
C ILE A 88 -3.74 -7.07 -1.73
N SER A 89 -4.80 -7.75 -2.18
CA SER A 89 -6.18 -7.49 -1.76
C SER A 89 -7.02 -8.76 -1.60
N PHE A 90 -7.73 -8.88 -0.47
CA PHE A 90 -8.77 -9.88 -0.28
C PHE A 90 -9.88 -9.35 0.64
N ASP A 91 -11.08 -9.93 0.51
CA ASP A 91 -12.24 -9.56 1.31
C ASP A 91 -12.74 -10.75 2.15
N LEU A 92 -13.26 -10.46 3.34
CA LEU A 92 -14.09 -11.35 4.14
C LEU A 92 -15.53 -10.81 4.12
N LEU A 93 -16.45 -11.60 3.59
CA LEU A 93 -17.87 -11.26 3.47
C LEU A 93 -18.67 -12.15 4.43
N PHE A 94 -19.38 -11.54 5.37
CA PHE A 94 -20.17 -12.24 6.38
C PHE A 94 -21.66 -12.07 6.07
N PHE A 95 -22.41 -13.18 6.08
CA PHE A 95 -23.83 -13.21 5.71
C PHE A 95 -24.70 -13.77 6.83
N ARG A 96 -25.86 -13.15 7.01
CA ARG A 96 -26.96 -13.65 7.87
C ARG A 96 -28.22 -13.77 7.04
N ALA A 97 -28.85 -14.94 7.05
CA ALA A 97 -30.01 -15.27 6.23
C ALA A 97 -29.85 -14.86 4.74
N GLY A 98 -28.64 -15.01 4.19
CA GLY A 98 -28.30 -14.63 2.81
C GLY A 98 -28.06 -13.13 2.56
N THR A 99 -28.15 -12.28 3.59
CA THR A 99 -27.86 -10.83 3.49
C THR A 99 -26.48 -10.53 4.07
N GLN A 100 -25.67 -9.74 3.36
CA GLN A 100 -24.35 -9.31 3.87
C GLN A 100 -24.52 -8.38 5.06
N VAL A 101 -23.94 -8.75 6.21
CA VAL A 101 -24.04 -8.00 7.47
C VAL A 101 -22.73 -7.30 7.84
N LEU A 102 -21.59 -7.85 7.39
CA LEU A 102 -20.27 -7.29 7.62
C LEU A 102 -19.37 -7.61 6.43
N HIS A 103 -18.61 -6.60 5.99
CA HIS A 103 -17.58 -6.70 4.96
C HIS A 103 -16.28 -6.20 5.56
N ILE A 104 -15.24 -7.04 5.51
CA ILE A 104 -13.89 -6.67 5.92
C ILE A 104 -12.97 -6.77 4.70
N ALA A 105 -12.50 -5.64 4.20
CA ALA A 105 -11.55 -5.58 3.10
C ALA A 105 -10.13 -5.41 3.62
N HIS A 106 -9.21 -6.23 3.13
CA HIS A 106 -7.79 -6.20 3.46
C HIS A 106 -6.98 -5.80 2.25
N GLU A 107 -6.20 -4.72 2.37
CA GLU A 107 -5.36 -4.20 1.29
C GLU A 107 -3.94 -3.93 1.80
N ILE A 108 -2.92 -4.51 1.18
CA ILE A 108 -1.52 -4.11 1.38
C ILE A 108 -1.23 -2.92 0.48
N GLN A 109 -1.02 -1.76 1.10
CA GLN A 109 -0.73 -0.51 0.40
C GLN A 109 0.72 -0.49 -0.14
N PRO A 110 1.03 0.37 -1.12
CA PRO A 110 2.39 0.49 -1.69
C PRO A 110 3.49 0.84 -0.67
N ASN A 111 3.12 1.44 0.46
CA ASN A 111 4.01 1.76 1.58
C ASN A 111 4.29 0.55 2.51
N GLY A 112 3.71 -0.62 2.23
CA GLY A 112 3.84 -1.84 3.01
C GLY A 112 2.90 -1.95 4.21
N TYR A 113 1.99 -1.00 4.42
CA TYR A 113 0.98 -1.09 5.47
C TYR A 113 -0.20 -1.96 5.05
N LEU A 114 -0.74 -2.70 6.01
CA LEU A 114 -2.03 -3.36 5.85
C LEU A 114 -3.12 -2.36 6.23
N LYS A 115 -4.00 -2.05 5.29
CA LYS A 115 -5.24 -1.32 5.52
C LYS A 115 -6.35 -2.35 5.69
N VAL A 116 -7.05 -2.31 6.82
CA VAL A 116 -8.25 -3.11 7.07
C VAL A 116 -9.44 -2.15 7.11
N MET A 117 -10.43 -2.38 6.24
CA MET A 117 -11.65 -1.60 6.20
C MET A 117 -12.82 -2.48 6.59
N GLN A 118 -13.57 -2.07 7.61
CA GLN A 118 -14.75 -2.77 8.10
C GLN A 118 -15.99 -1.95 7.77
N GLN A 119 -16.92 -2.57 7.06
CA GLN A 119 -18.19 -1.95 6.66
C GLN A 119 -19.34 -2.81 7.12
N GLY A 120 -20.30 -2.20 7.81
CA GLY A 120 -21.47 -2.92 8.32
C GLY A 120 -22.62 -1.97 8.62
N GLN A 121 -23.62 -2.48 9.32
CA GLN A 121 -24.75 -1.70 9.83
C GLN A 121 -24.74 -1.67 11.35
N LYS A 122 -24.98 -0.48 11.91
CA LYS A 122 -25.18 -0.27 13.33
C LYS A 122 -26.55 -0.80 13.77
N PRO A 123 -26.78 -0.96 15.09
CA PRO A 123 -28.10 -1.33 15.62
C PRO A 123 -29.23 -0.36 15.24
N ASP A 124 -28.90 0.90 14.91
CA ASP A 124 -29.86 1.92 14.46
C ASP A 124 -30.15 1.86 12.94
N GLY A 125 -29.57 0.90 12.23
CA GLY A 125 -29.72 0.69 10.78
C GLY A 125 -28.82 1.57 9.90
N LYS A 126 -28.01 2.47 10.48
CA LYS A 126 -27.07 3.28 9.69
C LYS A 126 -25.86 2.46 9.30
N ALA A 127 -25.38 2.66 8.08
CA ALA A 127 -24.09 2.11 7.66
C ALA A 127 -22.94 2.78 8.41
N PHE A 128 -21.86 2.05 8.63
CA PHE A 128 -20.60 2.57 9.15
C PHE A 128 -19.42 2.03 8.35
N THR A 129 -18.34 2.80 8.33
CA THR A 129 -17.04 2.39 7.81
C THR A 129 -15.95 2.71 8.83
N ASN A 130 -15.29 1.67 9.34
CA ASN A 130 -14.06 1.81 10.12
C ASN A 130 -12.86 1.48 9.23
N THR A 131 -11.80 2.28 9.32
CA THR A 131 -10.54 2.07 8.61
C THR A 131 -9.41 2.01 9.60
N GLU A 132 -8.67 0.91 9.59
CA GLU A 132 -7.53 0.65 10.47
C GLU A 132 -6.28 0.46 9.61
N LEU A 133 -5.16 1.05 10.04
CA LEU A 133 -3.86 0.89 9.37
C LEU A 133 -2.89 0.18 10.30
N TYR A 134 -2.20 -0.83 9.77
CA TYR A 134 -1.24 -1.63 10.51
C TYR A 134 0.12 -1.68 9.81
N HIS A 135 1.19 -1.82 10.58
CA HIS A 135 2.51 -2.19 10.06
C HIS A 135 2.83 -3.64 10.39
N LYS A 136 3.53 -4.33 9.48
CA LYS A 136 3.94 -5.70 9.70
C LYS A 136 4.93 -5.79 10.87
N GLN A 137 4.67 -6.69 11.79
CA GLN A 137 5.63 -7.16 12.79
C GLN A 137 6.27 -8.44 12.28
N MET A 138 7.60 -8.44 12.23
CA MET A 138 8.37 -9.66 11.99
C MET A 138 8.41 -10.48 13.28
N SER A 139 7.31 -11.14 13.63
CA SER A 139 7.23 -11.94 14.86
C SER A 139 7.90 -13.30 14.70
N VAL A 140 8.81 -13.64 15.62
CA VAL A 140 9.17 -15.03 15.93
C VAL A 140 8.28 -15.44 17.11
N LEU A 141 7.29 -16.30 16.85
CA LEU A 141 6.30 -16.74 17.84
C LEU A 141 6.97 -17.31 19.11
N PRO A 142 6.61 -16.85 20.33
CA PRO A 142 6.54 -17.73 21.48
C PRO A 142 5.20 -18.47 21.44
N TYR A 143 5.26 -19.79 21.32
CA TYR A 143 4.11 -20.68 21.38
C TYR A 143 3.19 -20.39 22.58
N ALA A 144 1.89 -20.56 22.32
CA ALA A 144 0.80 -20.87 23.24
C ALA A 144 0.63 -19.98 24.48
N ALA A 145 -0.46 -19.20 24.49
CA ALA A 145 -1.17 -18.94 25.74
C ALA A 145 -2.66 -18.73 25.48
N SER A 146 -3.36 -19.85 25.34
CA SER A 146 -4.67 -19.95 26.00
C SER A 146 -4.43 -20.36 27.46
N VAL A 147 -5.20 -19.70 28.33
CA VAL A 147 -5.55 -20.06 29.72
C VAL A 147 -4.60 -19.64 30.85
N SER A 148 -5.13 -18.75 31.70
CA SER A 148 -4.88 -18.48 33.12
C SER A 148 -3.62 -19.03 33.83
N GLY A 149 -2.86 -18.10 34.43
CA GLY A 149 -2.26 -18.29 35.75
C GLY A 149 -0.76 -18.65 35.81
N ALA A 150 0.11 -17.63 35.86
CA ALA A 150 1.27 -17.50 36.77
C ALA A 150 2.10 -16.27 36.38
N VAL A 151 2.57 -15.51 37.38
CA VAL A 151 3.46 -14.36 37.17
C VAL A 151 4.84 -14.87 36.71
N ILE A 152 5.20 -14.64 35.45
CA ILE A 152 6.49 -15.05 34.88
C ILE A 152 7.58 -14.05 35.35
N ARG A 153 8.57 -14.54 36.08
CA ARG A 153 9.79 -13.78 36.40
C ARG A 153 10.80 -13.88 35.24
N PRO A 154 11.44 -12.77 34.81
CA PRO A 154 12.40 -12.80 33.71
C PRO A 154 13.60 -13.71 34.03
N THR A 155 13.87 -14.69 33.16
CA THR A 155 15.06 -15.55 33.23
C THR A 155 16.20 -14.96 32.41
N LYS A 156 17.46 -15.24 32.77
CA LYS A 156 18.66 -14.78 32.02
C LYS A 156 18.63 -15.20 30.54
N GLU A 157 18.07 -16.36 30.25
CA GLU A 157 17.88 -16.87 28.88
C GLU A 157 16.88 -16.04 28.07
N GLY A 158 15.81 -15.55 28.71
CA GLY A 158 14.84 -14.64 28.08
C GLY A 158 15.45 -13.31 27.67
N VAL A 159 16.36 -12.76 28.49
CA VAL A 159 17.07 -11.51 28.18
C VAL A 159 18.02 -11.67 26.98
N ILE A 160 18.72 -12.81 26.89
CA ILE A 160 19.64 -13.10 25.77
C ILE A 160 18.86 -13.24 24.45
N LYS A 161 17.75 -14.00 24.45
CA LYS A 161 16.89 -14.16 23.28
C LYS A 161 16.26 -12.84 22.85
N HIS A 162 15.79 -12.03 23.81
CA HIS A 162 15.23 -10.71 23.52
C HIS A 162 16.26 -9.79 22.85
N LYS A 163 17.50 -9.72 23.37
CA LYS A 163 18.56 -8.89 22.78
C LYS A 163 18.94 -9.34 21.36
N ALA A 164 19.02 -10.65 21.12
CA ALA A 164 19.30 -11.19 19.79
C ALA A 164 18.16 -10.89 18.81
N LEU A 165 16.92 -10.96 19.27
CA LEU A 165 15.74 -10.64 18.47
C LEU A 165 15.69 -9.15 18.10
N THR A 166 15.89 -8.26 19.07
CA THR A 166 15.94 -6.81 18.81
C THR A 166 17.02 -6.45 17.79
N ALA A 167 18.21 -7.04 17.90
CA ALA A 167 19.29 -6.79 16.93
C ALA A 167 18.93 -7.30 15.51
N MET A 168 18.27 -8.46 15.41
CA MET A 168 17.80 -9.00 14.14
C MET A 168 16.67 -8.14 13.53
N GLU A 169 15.75 -7.63 14.35
CA GLU A 169 14.68 -6.72 13.93
C GLU A 169 15.24 -5.39 13.42
N GLU A 170 16.18 -4.78 14.15
CA GLU A 170 16.89 -3.57 13.70
C GLU A 170 17.57 -3.81 12.34
N GLN A 171 18.28 -4.93 12.19
CA GLN A 171 18.93 -5.30 10.94
C GLN A 171 17.93 -5.50 9.79
N THR A 172 16.81 -6.18 10.06
CA THR A 172 15.78 -6.42 9.04
C THR A 172 15.10 -5.13 8.61
N ASN A 173 14.78 -4.25 9.56
CA ASN A 173 14.21 -2.93 9.29
C ASN A 173 15.16 -2.07 8.45
N MET A 174 16.46 -2.12 8.74
CA MET A 174 17.48 -1.46 7.92
C MET A 174 17.46 -1.99 6.47
N GLN A 175 17.34 -3.30 6.27
CA GLN A 175 17.26 -3.91 4.93
C GLN A 175 15.97 -3.53 4.20
N LEU A 176 14.82 -3.56 4.88
CA LEU A 176 13.54 -3.14 4.29
C LEU A 176 13.56 -1.66 3.89
N GLU A 177 14.16 -0.79 4.71
CA GLU A 177 14.32 0.62 4.37
C GLU A 177 15.25 0.82 3.17
N GLN A 178 16.30 0.00 3.03
CA GLN A 178 17.15 0.00 1.82
C GLN A 178 16.36 -0.41 0.58
N ILE A 179 15.55 -1.46 0.66
CA ILE A 179 14.70 -1.92 -0.46
C ILE A 179 13.69 -0.83 -0.82
N ARG A 180 13.06 -0.18 0.17
CA ARG A 180 12.13 0.94 -0.05
C ARG A 180 12.77 2.04 -0.88
N LYS A 181 13.99 2.47 -0.50
CA LYS A 181 14.76 3.48 -1.24
C LYS A 181 15.08 3.04 -2.66
N GLN A 182 15.39 1.76 -2.88
CA GLN A 182 15.62 1.22 -4.22
C GLN A 182 14.34 1.24 -5.08
N VAL A 183 13.19 0.88 -4.51
CA VAL A 183 11.91 0.93 -5.22
C VAL A 183 11.53 2.37 -5.57
N GLU A 184 11.70 3.32 -4.64
CA GLU A 184 11.47 4.73 -4.90
C GLU A 184 12.35 5.25 -6.03
N LEU A 185 13.64 4.89 -6.03
CA LEU A 185 14.56 5.23 -7.12
C LEU A 185 14.10 4.63 -8.46
N LEU A 186 13.70 3.36 -8.48
CA LEU A 186 13.21 2.70 -9.69
C LEU A 186 11.92 3.35 -10.21
N ALA A 187 11.00 3.74 -9.32
CA ALA A 187 9.77 4.44 -9.68
C ALA A 187 10.07 5.82 -10.28
N MET A 188 10.99 6.57 -9.68
CA MET A 188 11.47 7.85 -10.22
C MET A 188 12.11 7.68 -11.61
N GLN A 189 12.96 6.67 -11.78
CA GLN A 189 13.58 6.35 -13.06
C GLN A 189 12.52 6.00 -14.13
N ALA A 190 11.54 5.17 -13.78
CA ALA A 190 10.44 4.82 -14.68
C ALA A 190 9.64 6.07 -15.09
N GLN A 191 9.34 6.97 -14.15
CA GLN A 191 8.64 8.22 -14.43
C GLN A 191 9.46 9.15 -15.36
N GLU A 192 10.78 9.24 -15.16
CA GLU A 192 11.67 10.02 -16.05
C GLU A 192 11.70 9.43 -17.47
N ILE A 193 11.76 8.10 -17.60
CA ILE A 193 11.67 7.41 -18.89
C ILE A 193 10.33 7.69 -19.58
N HIS A 194 9.22 7.66 -18.84
CA HIS A 194 7.89 7.99 -19.36
C HIS A 194 7.80 9.43 -19.85
N LYS A 195 8.23 10.40 -19.04
CA LYS A 195 8.27 11.83 -19.44
C LYS A 195 9.13 12.04 -20.68
N ARG A 196 10.30 11.39 -20.74
CA ARG A 196 11.20 11.45 -21.89
C ARG A 196 10.54 10.91 -23.17
N LYS A 197 9.80 9.81 -23.06
CA LYS A 197 9.02 9.26 -24.17
C LYS A 197 7.94 10.23 -24.63
N GLU A 198 7.15 10.78 -23.71
CA GLU A 198 6.07 11.74 -24.02
C GLU A 198 6.61 13.01 -24.70
N LEU A 199 7.67 13.61 -24.13
CA LEU A 199 8.34 14.76 -24.71
C LEU A 199 8.88 14.46 -26.11
N SER A 200 9.51 13.31 -26.29
CA SER A 200 10.03 12.90 -27.60
C SER A 200 8.91 12.74 -28.62
N MET A 201 7.79 12.11 -28.25
CA MET A 201 6.62 11.99 -29.12
C MET A 201 6.04 13.36 -29.49
N MET A 202 5.95 14.28 -28.53
CA MET A 202 5.49 15.65 -28.77
C MET A 202 6.41 16.37 -29.77
N ILE A 203 7.72 16.31 -29.59
CA ILE A 203 8.68 16.96 -30.49
C ILE A 203 8.68 16.31 -31.89
N TYR A 204 8.56 14.99 -31.98
CA TYR A 204 8.45 14.32 -33.29
C TYR A 204 7.12 14.60 -34.01
N SER A 205 6.05 14.92 -33.26
CA SER A 205 4.79 15.41 -33.84
C SER A 205 4.81 16.90 -34.20
N ALA A 206 5.77 17.66 -33.68
CA ALA A 206 5.91 19.09 -33.92
C ALA A 206 6.47 19.38 -35.32
N LYS A 207 6.20 20.59 -35.83
CA LYS A 207 6.80 21.03 -37.09
C LYS A 207 8.29 21.31 -36.88
N LEU A 208 9.14 20.60 -37.61
CA LEU A 208 10.60 20.81 -37.63
C LEU A 208 11.00 21.58 -38.89
N SER A 209 11.67 22.72 -38.73
CA SER A 209 12.17 23.55 -39.85
C SER A 209 13.66 23.34 -40.13
N PHE A 210 14.33 22.48 -39.36
CA PHE A 210 15.75 22.16 -39.48
C PHE A 210 16.00 20.71 -39.03
N LYS A 211 17.20 20.18 -39.35
CA LYS A 211 17.66 18.88 -38.85
C LYS A 211 18.35 19.08 -37.50
N PRO A 212 17.81 18.51 -36.40
CA PRO A 212 18.44 18.65 -35.08
C PRO A 212 19.72 17.81 -34.98
N GLU A 213 20.68 18.31 -34.20
CA GLU A 213 21.97 17.69 -33.94
C GLU A 213 22.05 17.19 -32.48
N ILE A 214 22.69 16.04 -32.29
CA ILE A 214 22.87 15.42 -30.98
C ILE A 214 23.70 16.35 -30.09
N GLY A 215 23.26 16.53 -28.85
CA GLY A 215 23.94 17.34 -27.83
C GLY A 215 23.60 18.83 -27.89
N GLN A 216 22.89 19.31 -28.92
CA GLN A 216 22.47 20.71 -29.01
C GLN A 216 21.18 20.97 -28.25
N VAL A 217 21.06 22.19 -27.71
CA VAL A 217 19.87 22.67 -26.98
C VAL A 217 18.97 23.44 -27.94
N TYR A 218 17.68 23.19 -27.81
CA TYR A 218 16.61 23.79 -28.59
C TYR A 218 15.47 24.20 -27.68
N TYR A 219 14.53 24.97 -28.20
CA TYR A 219 13.41 25.53 -27.44
C TYR A 219 12.10 25.16 -28.12
N LEU A 220 11.24 24.47 -27.37
CA LEU A 220 9.92 24.03 -27.81
C LEU A 220 8.90 25.12 -27.48
N TYR A 221 8.12 25.52 -28.49
CA TYR A 221 7.09 26.55 -28.39
C TYR A 221 5.73 26.04 -28.85
N GLU A 222 4.69 26.60 -28.24
CA GLU A 222 3.30 26.42 -28.63
C GLU A 222 2.84 27.59 -29.50
N LYS A 223 2.26 27.28 -30.65
CA LYS A 223 1.66 28.25 -31.57
C LYS A 223 0.22 28.57 -31.21
N ASN A 224 -0.32 29.64 -31.79
CA ASN A 224 -1.71 30.07 -31.58
C ASN A 224 -2.75 29.05 -32.09
N ASP A 225 -2.37 28.14 -32.98
CA ASP A 225 -3.21 27.06 -33.51
C ASP A 225 -3.14 25.78 -32.64
N GLY A 226 -2.41 25.81 -31.52
CA GLY A 226 -2.21 24.66 -30.62
C GLY A 226 -1.11 23.68 -31.09
N ASN A 227 -0.49 23.92 -32.25
CA ASN A 227 0.62 23.09 -32.72
C ASN A 227 1.94 23.46 -32.04
N HIS A 228 2.83 22.48 -31.95
CA HIS A 228 4.18 22.68 -31.39
C HIS A 228 5.20 22.93 -32.51
N ILE A 229 6.23 23.71 -32.19
CA ILE A 229 7.38 23.98 -33.07
C ILE A 229 8.67 24.01 -32.28
N LEU A 230 9.71 23.42 -32.86
CA LEU A 230 11.06 23.46 -32.32
C LEU A 230 11.84 24.64 -32.92
N SER A 231 12.54 25.40 -32.08
CA SER A 231 13.32 26.58 -32.46
C SER A 231 14.73 26.54 -31.87
N LEU A 232 15.68 27.17 -32.56
CA LEU A 232 17.04 27.40 -32.05
C LEU A 232 17.12 28.63 -31.12
N ILE A 233 16.18 29.56 -31.25
CA ILE A 233 16.17 30.85 -30.54
C ILE A 233 15.49 30.66 -29.18
N SER A 234 16.17 31.09 -28.12
CA SER A 234 15.70 31.02 -26.73
C SER A 234 14.64 32.07 -26.40
N PRO A 235 13.82 31.87 -25.33
CA PRO A 235 12.82 32.84 -24.91
C PRO A 235 13.40 34.22 -24.58
N ARG A 236 14.65 34.26 -24.11
CA ARG A 236 15.36 35.51 -23.78
C ARG A 236 15.79 36.27 -25.03
N GLU A 237 16.16 35.56 -26.09
CA GLU A 237 16.58 36.15 -27.36
C GLU A 237 15.41 36.69 -28.19
N TRP A 238 14.20 36.16 -28.00
CA TRP A 238 12.99 36.71 -28.64
C TRP A 238 12.58 38.08 -28.11
N GLY A 239 12.92 38.40 -26.85
CA GLY A 239 12.45 39.62 -26.19
C GLY A 239 10.91 39.73 -26.19
N GLY A 240 10.39 40.95 -26.39
CA GLY A 240 8.95 41.21 -26.41
C GLY A 240 8.21 40.85 -27.70
N ALA A 241 8.92 40.36 -28.73
CA ALA A 241 8.36 40.10 -30.06
C ALA A 241 8.29 38.60 -30.39
N MET A 242 8.15 37.73 -29.38
CA MET A 242 8.05 36.29 -29.58
C MET A 242 6.81 35.96 -30.43
N PRO A 243 6.95 35.25 -31.58
CA PRO A 243 5.85 34.96 -32.49
C PRO A 243 4.95 33.80 -32.01
N TYR A 244 5.22 33.26 -30.82
CA TYR A 244 4.58 32.07 -30.27
C TYR A 244 3.77 32.43 -29.03
N ASN A 245 2.76 31.61 -28.72
CA ASN A 245 1.88 31.83 -27.57
C ASN A 245 2.63 31.63 -26.26
N ARG A 246 3.37 30.51 -26.16
CA ARG A 246 4.10 30.16 -24.94
C ARG A 246 5.38 29.37 -25.22
N HIS A 247 6.38 29.58 -24.38
CA HIS A 247 7.51 28.67 -24.23
C HIS A 247 7.09 27.43 -23.44
N VAL A 248 7.30 26.24 -23.99
CA VAL A 248 6.95 24.98 -23.34
C VAL A 248 8.12 24.45 -22.52
N ALA A 249 9.27 24.21 -23.18
CA ALA A 249 10.45 23.63 -22.55
C ALA A 249 11.71 23.91 -23.38
N ALA A 250 12.85 24.02 -22.71
CA ALA A 250 14.16 23.91 -23.36
C ALA A 250 14.57 22.44 -23.38
N VAL A 251 15.03 21.94 -24.52
CA VAL A 251 15.21 20.50 -24.77
C VAL A 251 16.53 20.21 -25.48
N GLN A 252 17.17 19.10 -25.14
CA GLN A 252 18.40 18.63 -25.75
C GLN A 252 18.18 17.28 -26.41
N LEU A 253 18.71 17.12 -27.63
CA LEU A 253 18.69 15.84 -28.33
C LEU A 253 19.80 14.93 -27.79
N LEU A 254 19.44 13.72 -27.36
CA LEU A 254 20.38 12.72 -26.84
C LEU A 254 20.84 11.76 -27.95
N ALA A 255 21.90 11.00 -27.67
CA ALA A 255 22.49 10.04 -28.62
C ALA A 255 21.55 8.89 -29.02
N ASP A 256 20.61 8.53 -28.15
CA ASP A 256 19.56 7.54 -28.42
C ASP A 256 18.37 8.13 -29.21
N HIS A 257 18.53 9.34 -29.75
CA HIS A 257 17.50 10.10 -30.48
C HIS A 257 16.27 10.43 -29.64
N THR A 258 16.36 10.35 -28.31
CA THR A 258 15.32 10.87 -27.42
C THR A 258 15.62 12.31 -27.04
N TRP A 259 14.58 13.02 -26.61
CA TRP A 259 14.66 14.40 -26.18
C TRP A 259 14.55 14.49 -24.67
N LYS A 260 15.44 15.27 -24.05
CA LYS A 260 15.42 15.54 -22.61
C LYS A 260 15.23 17.03 -22.37
N GLU A 261 14.40 17.39 -21.41
CA GLU A 261 14.28 18.77 -20.93
C GLU A 261 15.58 19.22 -20.22
N VAL A 262 16.02 20.43 -20.51
CA VAL A 262 17.21 21.08 -19.93
C VAL A 262 16.80 22.43 -19.37
N GLY A 263 16.59 22.49 -18.06
CA GLY A 263 16.10 23.69 -17.37
C GLY A 263 16.10 23.51 -15.86
#